data_AF-A0A0C2W2T8-F1
#
_entry.id   AF-A0A0C2W2T8-F1
#
_cell.length_a   1.000
_cell.length_b   1.000
_cell.length_c   1.000
_cell.angle_alpha   90.00
_cell.angle_beta   90.00
_cell.angle_gamma   90.00
#
_symmetry.space_group_name_H-M   'P 1'
#
loop_
_entity.id
_entity.type
_entity.pdbx_description
1 polymer ?
#
loop_
_entity_poly.entity_id
_entity_poly.type
_entity_poly.pdbx_seq_one_letter_code
_entity_poly.pdbx_strand_id
1 'polypeptide(L)'
;MPTVLEDHQQRAEDIKSGIQTMLTRYSEVASKLSSSCSSAMNDTAAFVSSAFISPRHDEVEQEKVHIMLQEAEYKNPVDEFRTARPLLGLGPEGSPSIILQVVESCKDMSGKMAWSIPEDGTWLDPVFKLERSCMQSYLSTLLRQRNTVWKLNFLKALFWSDLPLIAIADSDARKYAGGIPRAQMTELLDRFIPSNRRGILSITVRILEFFRREKGDNPFSEISHDLTHREDTENIIKSVWRKWYPANDCTLPEGVERTWESGYTVSKLIWTKTGKPYTPKIG
;
A
#
# COMPACT_ATOMS: atom_id res chain seq x y z
N MET A 1 -91.71 -10.34 0.34
CA MET A 1 -90.23 -10.37 0.26
C MET A 1 -89.70 -10.51 1.68
N PRO A 2 -88.76 -11.41 1.99
CA PRO A 2 -88.53 -11.82 3.37
C PRO A 2 -87.60 -10.81 4.05
N THR A 3 -88.16 -10.02 4.96
CA THR A 3 -87.50 -9.09 5.90
C THR A 3 -86.27 -9.68 6.60
N VAL A 4 -86.26 -11.00 6.79
CA VAL A 4 -85.13 -11.73 7.38
C VAL A 4 -83.84 -11.60 6.55
N LEU A 5 -83.93 -11.58 5.21
CA LEU A 5 -82.75 -11.40 4.35
C LEU A 5 -82.22 -9.96 4.38
N GLU A 6 -83.11 -8.97 4.46
CA GLU A 6 -82.74 -7.56 4.60
C GLU A 6 -82.07 -7.28 5.96
N ASP A 7 -82.61 -7.84 7.04
CA ASP A 7 -82.00 -7.74 8.39
C ASP A 7 -80.63 -8.40 8.44
N HIS A 8 -80.45 -9.55 7.78
CA HIS A 8 -79.14 -10.20 7.69
C HIS A 8 -78.15 -9.39 6.87
N GLN A 9 -78.59 -8.78 5.76
CA GLN A 9 -77.74 -7.93 4.93
C GLN A 9 -77.36 -6.64 5.66
N GLN A 10 -78.28 -6.01 6.39
CA GLN A 10 -78.00 -4.83 7.21
C GLN A 10 -77.00 -5.16 8.32
N ARG A 11 -77.19 -6.27 9.06
CA ARG A 11 -76.23 -6.71 10.08
C ARG A 11 -74.84 -6.99 9.50
N ALA A 12 -74.76 -7.55 8.29
CA ALA A 12 -73.49 -7.79 7.63
C ALA A 12 -72.76 -6.49 7.28
N GLU A 13 -73.48 -5.49 6.75
CA GLU A 13 -72.91 -4.16 6.47
C GLU A 13 -72.56 -3.39 7.77
N ASP A 14 -73.34 -3.54 8.84
CA ASP A 14 -73.02 -2.95 10.15
C ASP A 14 -71.74 -3.55 10.74
N ILE A 15 -71.57 -4.87 10.67
CA ILE A 15 -70.33 -5.57 11.11
C ILE A 15 -69.14 -5.10 10.25
N LYS A 16 -69.31 -5.03 8.93
CA LYS A 16 -68.27 -4.59 8.01
C LYS A 16 -67.87 -3.12 8.26
N SER A 17 -68.83 -2.24 8.48
CA SER A 17 -68.61 -0.84 8.87
C SER A 17 -67.88 -0.74 10.22
N GLY A 18 -68.26 -1.58 11.19
CA GLY A 18 -67.57 -1.67 12.48
C GLY A 18 -66.10 -2.10 12.35
N ILE A 19 -65.83 -3.16 11.57
CA ILE A 19 -64.48 -3.64 11.29
C ILE A 19 -63.66 -2.58 10.55
N GLN A 20 -64.23 -1.93 9.53
CA GLN A 20 -63.55 -0.88 8.78
C GLN A 20 -63.18 0.30 9.67
N THR A 21 -64.10 0.73 10.55
CA THR A 21 -63.82 1.79 11.53
C THR A 21 -62.70 1.40 12.50
N MET A 22 -62.67 0.15 12.98
CA MET A 22 -61.59 -0.34 13.83
C MET A 22 -60.25 -0.34 13.08
N LEU A 23 -60.21 -0.84 11.85
CA LEU A 23 -59.00 -0.87 11.03
C LEU A 23 -58.45 0.53 10.76
N THR A 24 -59.32 1.50 10.44
CA THR A 24 -58.91 2.90 10.26
C THR A 24 -58.29 3.48 11.54
N ARG A 25 -58.91 3.23 12.71
CA ARG A 25 -58.36 3.69 14.00
C ARG A 25 -57.02 3.06 14.33
N TYR A 26 -56.84 1.76 14.07
CA TYR A 26 -55.54 1.10 14.26
C TYR A 26 -54.47 1.67 13.32
N SER A 27 -54.83 1.94 12.07
CA SER A 27 -53.92 2.57 11.11
C SER A 27 -53.50 3.98 11.54
N GLU A 28 -54.42 4.77 12.10
CA GLU A 28 -54.10 6.11 12.62
C GLU A 28 -53.18 6.05 13.84
N VAL A 29 -53.43 5.11 14.77
CA VAL A 29 -52.56 4.91 15.95
C VAL A 29 -51.17 4.46 15.52
N ALA A 30 -51.07 3.50 14.61
CA ALA A 30 -49.79 3.02 14.07
C ALA A 30 -49.02 4.14 13.36
N SER A 31 -49.72 4.95 12.55
CA SER A 31 -49.13 6.11 11.86
C SER A 31 -48.59 7.15 12.85
N LYS A 32 -49.37 7.51 13.88
CA LYS A 32 -48.94 8.44 14.95
C LYS A 32 -47.76 7.90 15.76
N LEU A 33 -47.74 6.60 16.04
CA LEU A 33 -46.64 5.99 16.79
C LEU A 33 -45.36 5.94 15.95
N SER A 34 -45.49 5.63 14.65
CA SER A 34 -44.38 5.66 13.69
C SER A 34 -43.80 7.06 13.51
N SER A 35 -44.66 8.08 13.34
CA SER A 35 -44.20 9.46 13.20
C SER A 35 -43.55 9.97 14.48
N SER A 36 -44.08 9.63 15.66
CA SER A 36 -43.47 9.97 16.94
C SER A 36 -42.12 9.29 17.15
N CYS A 37 -41.97 8.01 16.78
CA CYS A 37 -40.69 7.31 16.83
C CYS A 37 -39.67 7.93 15.88
N SER A 38 -40.08 8.27 14.66
CA SER A 38 -39.22 8.93 13.67
C SER A 38 -38.73 10.30 14.16
N SER A 39 -39.63 11.09 14.75
CA SER A 39 -39.26 12.38 15.38
C SER A 39 -38.26 12.16 16.50
N ALA A 40 -38.53 11.24 17.43
CA ALA A 40 -37.63 10.96 18.55
C ALA A 40 -36.24 10.49 18.10
N MET A 41 -36.17 9.67 17.04
CA MET A 41 -34.90 9.26 16.44
C MET A 41 -34.15 10.43 15.83
N ASN A 42 -34.83 11.31 15.09
CA ASN A 42 -34.22 12.51 14.52
C ASN A 42 -33.75 13.48 15.61
N ASP A 43 -34.54 13.69 16.65
CA ASP A 43 -34.17 14.55 17.79
C ASP A 43 -32.97 13.99 18.54
N THR A 44 -32.91 12.66 18.73
CA THR A 44 -31.75 11.99 19.33
C THR A 44 -30.50 12.11 18.45
N ALA A 45 -30.64 11.91 17.14
CA ALA A 45 -29.53 12.05 16.21
C ALA A 45 -29.01 13.50 16.15
N ALA A 46 -29.91 14.48 16.16
CA ALA A 46 -29.57 15.89 16.23
C ALA A 46 -28.86 16.23 17.55
N PHE A 47 -29.36 15.73 18.69
CA PHE A 47 -28.72 15.91 19.99
C PHE A 47 -27.32 15.29 20.04
N VAL A 48 -27.16 14.03 19.61
CA VAL A 48 -25.85 13.35 19.59
C VAL A 48 -24.87 14.08 18.68
N SER A 49 -25.32 14.51 17.50
CA SER A 49 -24.46 15.24 16.55
C SER A 49 -24.05 16.61 17.08
N SER A 50 -25.00 17.43 17.55
CA SER A 50 -24.76 18.82 17.93
C SER A 50 -24.22 19.02 19.35
N ALA A 51 -24.71 18.26 20.33
CA ALA A 51 -24.35 18.46 21.73
C ALA A 51 -23.19 17.57 22.17
N PHE A 52 -22.92 16.46 21.48
CA PHE A 52 -21.89 15.51 21.89
C PHE A 52 -20.74 15.38 20.90
N ILE A 53 -21.02 15.23 19.60
CA ILE A 53 -19.97 15.03 18.59
C ILE A 53 -19.32 16.36 18.20
N SER A 54 -20.10 17.41 17.90
CA SER A 54 -19.55 18.69 17.45
C SER A 54 -18.58 19.34 18.44
N PRO A 55 -18.90 19.47 19.75
CA PRO A 55 -17.98 20.11 20.69
C PRO A 55 -16.68 19.31 20.85
N ARG A 56 -16.77 17.98 20.82
CA ARG A 56 -15.59 17.10 20.89
C ARG A 56 -14.74 17.13 19.63
N HIS A 57 -15.36 17.31 18.47
CA HIS A 57 -14.63 17.53 17.23
C HIS A 57 -13.86 18.86 17.31
N ASP A 58 -14.49 19.92 17.81
CA ASP A 58 -13.84 21.22 17.99
C ASP A 58 -12.72 21.16 19.03
N GLU A 59 -12.90 20.42 20.13
CA GLU A 59 -11.86 20.14 21.13
C GLU A 59 -10.67 19.39 20.51
N VAL A 60 -10.92 18.34 19.71
CA VAL A 60 -9.86 17.59 19.01
C VAL A 60 -9.12 18.46 18.00
N GLU A 61 -9.83 19.32 17.25
CA GLU A 61 -9.18 20.25 16.33
C GLU A 61 -8.34 21.30 17.08
N GLN A 62 -8.78 21.78 18.25
CA GLN A 62 -7.98 22.65 19.11
C GLN A 62 -6.75 21.94 19.67
N GLU A 63 -6.89 20.68 20.11
CA GLU A 63 -5.79 19.85 20.58
C GLU A 63 -4.74 19.64 19.48
N LYS A 64 -5.14 19.40 18.22
CA LYS A 64 -4.21 19.27 17.09
C LYS A 64 -3.29 20.50 16.89
N VAL A 65 -3.71 21.68 17.34
CA VAL A 65 -2.88 22.90 17.27
C VAL A 65 -1.82 22.94 18.37
N HIS A 66 -1.93 22.10 19.41
CA HIS A 66 -0.96 22.05 20.50
C HIS A 66 0.44 21.70 19.98
N ILE A 67 1.48 22.41 20.44
CA ILE A 67 2.85 22.28 19.93
C ILE A 67 3.42 20.84 20.02
N MET A 68 2.97 20.05 21.00
CA MET A 68 3.35 18.64 21.14
C MET A 68 2.69 17.71 20.10
N LEU A 69 1.60 18.16 19.48
CA LEU A 69 0.85 17.44 18.46
C LEU A 69 1.14 17.96 17.04
N GLN A 70 1.87 19.08 16.93
CA GLN A 70 2.41 19.56 15.67
C GLN A 70 3.59 18.69 15.23
N GLU A 71 3.66 18.41 13.93
CA GLU A 71 4.78 17.70 13.34
C GLU A 71 6.08 18.49 13.57
N ALA A 72 7.02 17.92 14.31
CA ALA A 72 8.29 18.56 14.56
C ALA A 72 9.12 18.62 13.27
N GLU A 73 9.72 19.78 13.00
CA GLU A 73 10.67 19.91 11.90
C GLU A 73 11.87 18.98 12.11
N TYR A 74 12.15 18.13 11.11
CA TYR A 74 13.36 17.32 11.12
C TYR A 74 14.60 18.23 10.99
N LYS A 75 15.51 18.07 11.95
CA LYS A 75 16.81 18.75 11.98
C LYS A 75 17.92 17.73 11.80
N ASN A 76 18.68 17.84 10.72
CA ASN A 76 19.72 16.87 10.42
C ASN A 76 20.92 17.05 11.38
N PRO A 77 21.23 16.06 12.25
CA PRO A 77 22.28 16.19 13.25
C PRO A 77 23.70 16.16 12.66
N VAL A 78 23.86 15.61 11.46
CA VAL A 78 25.14 15.53 10.73
C VAL A 78 25.44 16.84 9.99
N ASP A 79 24.44 17.72 9.88
CA ASP A 79 24.50 18.97 9.12
C ASP A 79 24.06 20.16 10.00
N GLU A 80 24.69 20.30 11.16
CA GLU A 80 24.53 21.42 12.11
C GLU A 80 23.08 21.64 12.60
N PHE A 81 22.26 20.58 12.66
CA PHE A 81 20.83 20.66 13.06
C PHE A 81 20.00 21.60 12.18
N ARG A 82 20.39 21.80 10.91
CA ARG A 82 19.57 22.57 9.99
C ARG A 82 18.31 21.81 9.60
N THR A 83 17.22 22.54 9.42
CA THR A 83 15.96 21.97 8.93
C THR A 83 16.16 21.34 7.56
N ALA A 84 15.72 20.11 7.39
CA ALA A 84 15.84 19.35 6.15
C ALA A 84 14.63 18.44 5.96
N ARG A 85 14.51 17.84 4.77
CA ARG A 85 13.56 16.75 4.55
C ARG A 85 14.31 15.42 4.58
N PRO A 86 14.01 14.50 5.50
CA PRO A 86 14.71 13.23 5.58
C PRO A 86 14.45 12.41 4.30
N LEU A 87 15.52 11.86 3.74
CA LEU A 87 15.48 10.97 2.58
C LEU A 87 15.96 9.55 2.94
N LEU A 88 16.70 9.41 4.04
CA LEU A 88 17.17 8.15 4.58
C LEU A 88 16.42 7.82 5.88
N GLY A 89 16.41 6.54 6.29
CA GLY A 89 15.82 6.11 7.55
C GLY A 89 14.29 6.24 7.61
N LEU A 90 13.61 6.23 6.46
CA LEU A 90 12.15 6.40 6.38
C LEU A 90 11.37 5.09 6.58
N GLY A 91 12.06 3.98 6.81
CA GLY A 91 11.49 2.67 6.96
C GLY A 91 10.86 2.10 5.68
N PRO A 92 10.25 0.91 5.78
CA PRO A 92 9.50 0.27 4.70
C PRO A 92 8.31 1.10 4.19
N GLU A 93 7.84 2.08 4.94
CA GLU A 93 6.70 2.94 4.64
C GLU A 93 7.09 4.07 3.67
N GLY A 94 8.20 4.75 3.92
CA GLY A 94 8.63 5.90 3.14
C GLY A 94 9.66 5.60 2.04
N SER A 95 10.62 4.71 2.32
CA SER A 95 11.76 4.41 1.44
C SER A 95 11.33 3.95 0.04
N PRO A 96 10.28 3.11 -0.13
CA PRO A 96 9.76 2.73 -1.43
C PRO A 96 9.52 3.90 -2.40
N SER A 97 8.89 4.97 -1.93
CA SER A 97 8.50 6.09 -2.78
C SER A 97 9.72 6.85 -3.34
N ILE A 98 10.80 6.95 -2.57
CA ILE A 98 12.04 7.62 -2.95
C ILE A 98 12.82 6.75 -3.93
N ILE A 99 12.97 5.46 -3.59
CA ILE A 99 13.66 4.49 -4.43
C ILE A 99 13.06 4.46 -5.84
N LEU A 100 11.73 4.43 -5.94
CA LEU A 100 11.04 4.47 -7.23
C LEU A 100 11.36 5.74 -8.02
N GLN A 101 11.34 6.91 -7.38
CA GLN A 101 11.68 8.18 -8.05
C GLN A 101 13.13 8.18 -8.58
N VAL A 102 14.07 7.59 -7.84
CA VAL A 102 15.47 7.47 -8.29
C VAL A 102 15.55 6.58 -9.53
N VAL A 103 14.94 5.39 -9.48
CA VAL A 103 14.88 4.45 -10.62
C VAL A 103 14.22 5.08 -11.84
N GLU A 104 13.14 5.83 -11.66
CA GLU A 104 12.46 6.51 -12.76
C GLU A 104 13.25 7.69 -13.33
N SER A 105 14.08 8.35 -12.53
CA SER A 105 14.98 9.40 -12.99
C SER A 105 16.17 8.88 -13.81
N CYS A 106 16.35 7.57 -13.88
CA CYS A 106 17.41 6.84 -14.58
C CYS A 106 16.97 6.30 -15.95
N LYS A 107 15.85 6.78 -16.52
CA LYS A 107 15.23 6.23 -17.74
C LYS A 107 16.06 6.39 -19.04
N ASP A 108 17.00 7.34 -19.10
CA ASP A 108 17.72 7.69 -20.35
C ASP A 108 19.20 7.24 -20.39
N MET A 109 19.57 6.19 -19.66
CA MET A 109 20.96 5.83 -19.47
C MET A 109 21.42 4.77 -20.47
N SER A 110 22.55 5.03 -21.13
CA SER A 110 23.32 4.05 -21.89
C SER A 110 24.73 4.01 -21.31
N GLY A 111 25.13 2.88 -20.73
CA GLY A 111 26.46 2.72 -20.15
C GLY A 111 26.53 1.53 -19.19
N LYS A 112 27.69 0.87 -19.13
CA LYS A 112 27.93 -0.22 -18.17
C LYS A 112 27.96 0.35 -16.75
N MET A 113 27.05 -0.14 -15.93
CA MET A 113 26.88 0.23 -14.53
C MET A 113 28.00 -0.34 -13.65
N ALA A 114 28.79 0.52 -13.01
CA ALA A 114 29.62 0.13 -11.86
C ALA A 114 28.76 0.24 -10.59
N TRP A 115 28.56 -0.88 -9.88
CA TRP A 115 27.76 -0.96 -8.65
C TRP A 115 28.67 -1.34 -7.47
N SER A 116 29.48 -0.40 -7.01
CA SER A 116 30.38 -0.57 -5.86
C SER A 116 30.17 0.54 -4.84
N ILE A 117 30.38 0.24 -3.56
CA ILE A 117 30.35 1.24 -2.48
C ILE A 117 31.74 1.86 -2.37
N PRO A 118 31.88 3.18 -2.28
CA PRO A 118 33.11 3.81 -1.81
C PRO A 118 33.35 3.41 -0.34
N GLU A 119 34.47 2.76 -0.04
CA GLU A 119 34.77 2.16 1.27
C GLU A 119 34.91 3.17 2.42
N ASP A 120 34.99 4.47 2.13
CA ASP A 120 35.42 5.50 3.08
C ASP A 120 34.30 6.18 3.88
N GLY A 121 33.04 5.74 3.74
CA GLY A 121 31.90 6.30 4.50
C GLY A 121 31.49 7.73 4.12
N THR A 122 32.28 8.43 3.29
CA THR A 122 32.02 9.83 2.84
C THR A 122 30.89 9.92 1.80
N TRP A 123 30.42 8.77 1.33
CA TRP A 123 29.42 8.64 0.28
C TRP A 123 28.00 9.09 0.70
N LEU A 124 27.74 9.30 2.00
CA LEU A 124 26.48 9.83 2.52
C LEU A 124 26.40 11.37 2.53
N ASP A 125 27.53 12.08 2.55
CA ASP A 125 27.55 13.56 2.56
C ASP A 125 26.76 14.19 1.41
N PRO A 126 26.81 13.67 0.16
CA PRO A 126 26.00 14.21 -0.92
C PRO A 126 24.48 14.01 -0.69
N VAL A 127 24.09 12.98 0.06
CA VAL A 127 22.69 12.70 0.38
C VAL A 127 22.16 13.73 1.37
N PHE A 128 22.91 14.04 2.44
CA PHE A 128 22.50 15.08 3.40
C PHE A 128 22.40 16.46 2.74
N LYS A 129 23.29 16.79 1.79
CA LYS A 129 23.15 18.01 0.97
C LYS A 129 21.88 18.00 0.11
N LEU A 130 21.46 16.83 -0.37
CA LEU A 130 20.21 16.66 -1.11
C LEU A 130 18.99 16.86 -0.19
N GLU A 131 18.98 16.27 1.01
CA GLU A 131 17.90 16.45 2.01
C GLU A 131 17.60 17.92 2.28
N ARG A 132 18.65 18.75 2.41
CA ARG A 132 18.51 20.19 2.56
C ARG A 132 17.92 20.85 1.32
N SER A 133 18.41 20.48 0.14
CA SER A 133 17.92 21.02 -1.14
C SER A 133 16.44 20.68 -1.37
N CYS A 134 15.96 19.57 -0.82
CA CYS A 134 14.55 19.18 -0.86
C CYS A 134 13.60 20.12 -0.09
N MET A 135 14.12 21.02 0.75
CA MET A 135 13.33 22.10 1.37
C MET A 135 12.91 23.18 0.35
N GLN A 136 13.68 23.33 -0.72
CA GLN A 136 13.49 24.41 -1.71
C GLN A 136 13.01 23.89 -3.06
N SER A 137 13.13 22.60 -3.32
CA SER A 137 12.82 22.00 -4.62
C SER A 137 12.37 20.56 -4.48
N TYR A 138 11.50 20.12 -5.39
CA TYR A 138 11.07 18.72 -5.42
C TYR A 138 12.23 17.78 -5.72
N LEU A 139 12.27 16.64 -5.04
CA LEU A 139 13.27 15.60 -5.22
C LEU A 139 13.40 15.19 -6.70
N SER A 140 12.28 15.00 -7.40
CA SER A 140 12.26 14.64 -8.82
C SER A 140 13.00 15.63 -9.71
N THR A 141 12.90 16.94 -9.44
CA THR A 141 13.64 17.99 -10.15
C THR A 141 15.14 17.91 -9.85
N LEU A 142 15.49 17.75 -8.58
CA LEU A 142 16.89 17.64 -8.15
C LEU A 142 17.57 16.41 -8.74
N LEU A 143 16.87 15.26 -8.78
CA LEU A 143 17.36 14.03 -9.39
C LEU A 143 17.65 14.22 -10.89
N ARG A 144 16.82 14.96 -11.64
CA ARG A 144 17.08 15.22 -13.07
C ARG A 144 18.40 15.93 -13.33
N GLN A 145 18.88 16.73 -12.39
CA GLN A 145 20.14 17.48 -12.49
C GLN A 145 21.37 16.65 -12.13
N ARG A 146 21.19 15.46 -11.55
CA ARG A 146 22.29 14.59 -11.10
C ARG A 146 22.65 13.57 -12.18
N ASN A 147 23.95 13.27 -12.27
CA ASN A 147 24.45 12.21 -13.15
C ASN A 147 24.06 10.82 -12.62
N THR A 148 24.23 9.81 -13.48
CA THR A 148 23.93 8.40 -13.19
C THR A 148 24.66 7.90 -11.94
N VAL A 149 25.98 8.06 -11.88
CA VAL A 149 26.81 7.55 -10.78
C VAL A 149 26.30 8.06 -9.43
N TRP A 150 25.96 9.35 -9.36
CA TRP A 150 25.40 9.96 -8.16
C TRP A 150 24.06 9.31 -7.77
N LYS A 151 23.15 9.12 -8.71
CA LYS A 151 21.84 8.49 -8.46
C LYS A 151 21.99 7.05 -7.98
N LEU A 152 22.97 6.32 -8.50
CA LEU A 152 23.26 4.95 -8.09
C LEU A 152 23.82 4.89 -6.67
N ASN A 153 24.75 5.77 -6.33
CA ASN A 153 25.24 5.89 -4.96
C ASN A 153 24.11 6.26 -3.99
N PHE A 154 23.22 7.17 -4.40
CA PHE A 154 22.05 7.51 -3.60
C PHE A 154 21.07 6.32 -3.46
N LEU A 155 20.83 5.56 -4.53
CA LEU A 155 20.02 4.35 -4.45
C LEU A 155 20.62 3.33 -3.47
N LYS A 156 21.94 3.18 -3.48
CA LYS A 156 22.63 2.33 -2.51
C LYS A 156 22.50 2.87 -1.08
N ALA A 157 22.49 4.20 -0.91
CA ALA A 157 22.30 4.83 0.39
C ALA A 157 20.93 4.49 0.95
N LEU A 158 19.90 4.55 0.10
CA LEU A 158 18.54 4.21 0.48
C LEU A 158 18.41 2.76 0.95
N PHE A 159 19.16 1.83 0.35
CA PHE A 159 19.14 0.43 0.78
C PHE A 159 19.89 0.18 2.08
N TRP A 160 21.02 0.86 2.30
CA TRP A 160 21.96 0.53 3.36
C TRP A 160 21.91 1.44 4.58
N SER A 161 21.17 2.55 4.52
CA SER A 161 21.07 3.52 5.64
C SER A 161 19.89 3.23 6.58
N ASP A 162 19.19 2.12 6.39
CA ASP A 162 18.00 1.74 7.16
C ASP A 162 18.00 0.22 7.40
N LEU A 163 16.97 -0.30 8.07
CA LEU A 163 16.70 -1.74 8.15
C LEU A 163 16.45 -2.34 6.74
N PRO A 164 16.73 -3.64 6.55
CA PRO A 164 16.48 -4.29 5.27
C PRO A 164 15.00 -4.19 4.89
N LEU A 165 14.73 -3.85 3.62
CA LEU A 165 13.35 -3.77 3.10
C LEU A 165 12.63 -5.12 3.14
N ILE A 166 13.38 -6.22 3.10
CA ILE A 166 12.87 -7.58 3.24
C ILE A 166 13.69 -8.27 4.32
N ALA A 167 13.12 -8.33 5.53
CA ALA A 167 13.80 -8.91 6.69
C ALA A 167 13.69 -10.44 6.66
N ILE A 168 14.83 -11.13 6.50
CA ILE A 168 14.89 -12.59 6.43
C ILE A 168 15.75 -13.12 7.59
N ALA A 169 15.16 -13.95 8.44
CA ALA A 169 15.88 -14.60 9.52
C ALA A 169 16.84 -15.70 9.01
N ASP A 170 17.92 -15.96 9.75
CA ASP A 170 18.91 -17.00 9.42
C ASP A 170 18.31 -18.39 9.23
N SER A 171 17.26 -18.72 9.99
CA SER A 171 16.55 -20.00 9.86
C SER A 171 15.84 -20.11 8.53
N ASP A 172 15.25 -19.01 8.05
CA ASP A 172 14.49 -18.97 6.80
C ASP A 172 15.41 -18.93 5.59
N ALA A 173 16.50 -18.15 5.65
CA ALA A 173 17.51 -18.13 4.60
C ALA A 173 18.06 -19.54 4.32
N ARG A 174 18.41 -20.29 5.38
CA ARG A 174 18.87 -21.68 5.27
C ARG A 174 17.78 -22.63 4.77
N LYS A 175 16.58 -22.57 5.36
CA LYS A 175 15.46 -23.46 5.02
C LYS A 175 15.01 -23.28 3.57
N TYR A 176 15.05 -22.05 3.05
CA TYR A 176 14.60 -21.70 1.71
C TYR A 176 15.75 -21.36 0.77
N ALA A 177 16.95 -21.90 1.01
CA ALA A 177 18.11 -21.71 0.14
C ALA A 177 17.85 -22.15 -1.31
N GLY A 178 16.97 -23.13 -1.53
CA GLY A 178 16.49 -23.56 -2.86
C GLY A 178 15.34 -22.74 -3.45
N GLY A 179 14.88 -21.72 -2.72
CA GLY A 179 13.72 -20.88 -3.07
C GLY A 179 12.44 -21.28 -2.34
N ILE A 180 11.44 -20.41 -2.42
CA ILE A 180 10.20 -20.52 -1.65
C ILE A 180 9.13 -21.31 -2.43
N PRO A 181 8.49 -22.34 -1.82
CA PRO A 181 7.32 -22.99 -2.38
C PRO A 181 6.11 -22.03 -2.42
N ARG A 182 5.32 -22.05 -3.51
CA ARG A 182 4.15 -21.16 -3.68
C ARG A 182 3.19 -21.20 -2.49
N ALA A 183 2.92 -22.40 -1.96
CA ALA A 183 2.01 -22.61 -0.84
C ALA A 183 2.41 -21.87 0.45
N GLN A 184 3.69 -21.53 0.60
CA GLN A 184 4.23 -20.85 1.80
C GLN A 184 4.52 -19.36 1.55
N MET A 185 4.35 -18.86 0.31
CA MET A 185 4.78 -17.49 -0.02
C MET A 185 4.03 -16.42 0.76
N THR A 186 2.71 -16.54 0.89
CA THR A 186 1.91 -15.53 1.59
C THR A 186 2.36 -15.37 3.04
N GLU A 187 2.39 -16.47 3.79
CA GLU A 187 2.81 -16.50 5.20
C GLU A 187 4.23 -15.95 5.38
N LEU A 188 5.17 -16.36 4.50
CA LEU A 188 6.55 -15.88 4.57
C LEU A 188 6.66 -14.39 4.25
N LEU A 189 5.93 -13.90 3.27
CA LEU A 189 5.94 -12.48 2.90
C LEU A 189 5.26 -11.61 3.95
N ASP A 190 4.21 -12.09 4.62
CA ASP A 190 3.62 -11.40 5.78
C ASP A 190 4.65 -11.21 6.90
N ARG A 191 5.53 -12.20 7.09
CA ARG A 191 6.60 -12.13 8.11
C ARG A 191 7.81 -11.31 7.66
N PHE A 192 8.24 -11.46 6.41
CA PHE A 192 9.43 -10.76 5.89
C PHE A 192 9.18 -9.27 5.63
N ILE A 193 7.92 -8.93 5.30
CA ILE A 193 7.52 -7.58 4.90
C ILE A 193 6.21 -7.23 5.62
N PRO A 194 6.26 -6.99 6.94
CA PRO A 194 5.06 -6.81 7.78
C PRO A 194 4.26 -5.55 7.42
N SER A 195 4.89 -4.56 6.77
CA SER A 195 4.26 -3.31 6.35
C SER A 195 4.63 -2.96 4.91
N ASN A 196 3.73 -2.23 4.23
CA ASN A 196 3.91 -1.78 2.84
C ASN A 196 4.37 -2.85 1.83
N ARG A 197 3.95 -4.11 2.02
CA ARG A 197 4.35 -5.26 1.19
C ARG A 197 4.19 -5.00 -0.31
N ARG A 198 3.03 -4.48 -0.72
CA ARG A 198 2.75 -4.14 -2.12
C ARG A 198 3.79 -3.17 -2.71
N GLY A 199 4.15 -2.12 -1.97
CA GLY A 199 5.13 -1.13 -2.40
C GLY A 199 6.52 -1.75 -2.59
N ILE A 200 6.98 -2.49 -1.59
CA ILE A 200 8.31 -3.14 -1.60
C ILE A 200 8.40 -4.19 -2.71
N LEU A 201 7.38 -5.02 -2.88
CA LEU A 201 7.36 -6.03 -3.94
C LEU A 201 7.26 -5.42 -5.34
N SER A 202 6.54 -4.31 -5.50
CA SER A 202 6.49 -3.57 -6.77
C SER A 202 7.85 -3.00 -7.13
N ILE A 203 8.56 -2.45 -6.15
CA ILE A 203 9.90 -1.90 -6.35
C ILE A 203 10.94 -2.97 -6.60
N THR A 204 10.84 -4.10 -5.92
CA THR A 204 11.68 -5.27 -6.18
C THR A 204 11.63 -5.64 -7.67
N VAL A 205 10.43 -5.68 -8.26
CA VAL A 205 10.27 -5.90 -9.71
C VAL A 205 10.94 -4.80 -10.52
N ARG A 206 10.66 -3.53 -10.24
CA ARG A 206 11.21 -2.38 -10.99
C ARG A 206 12.73 -2.31 -10.96
N ILE A 207 13.34 -2.61 -9.82
CA ILE A 207 14.79 -2.57 -9.65
C ILE A 207 15.46 -3.71 -10.37
N LEU A 208 14.90 -4.92 -10.26
CA LEU A 208 15.43 -6.06 -11.02
C LEU A 208 15.33 -5.82 -12.54
N GLU A 209 14.25 -5.21 -13.03
CA GLU A 209 14.13 -4.80 -14.43
C GLU A 209 15.16 -3.73 -14.81
N PHE A 210 15.34 -2.73 -13.96
CA PHE A 210 16.34 -1.68 -14.15
C PHE A 210 17.76 -2.26 -14.23
N PHE A 211 18.20 -3.06 -13.26
CA PHE A 211 19.55 -3.64 -13.26
C PHE A 211 19.76 -4.64 -14.39
N ARG A 212 18.72 -5.42 -14.74
CA ARG A 212 18.78 -6.32 -15.92
C ARG A 212 19.06 -5.53 -17.20
N ARG A 213 18.43 -4.36 -17.36
CA ARG A 213 18.65 -3.46 -18.51
C ARG A 213 20.07 -2.92 -18.55
N GLU A 214 20.59 -2.43 -17.42
CA GLU A 214 21.88 -1.73 -17.39
C GLU A 214 23.09 -2.68 -17.42
N LYS A 215 22.99 -3.85 -16.79
CA LYS A 215 24.12 -4.80 -16.68
C LYS A 215 24.09 -5.95 -17.68
N GLY A 216 22.93 -6.32 -18.21
CA GLY A 216 22.77 -7.48 -19.10
C GLY A 216 22.90 -8.86 -18.42
N ASP A 217 23.56 -8.94 -17.27
CA ASP A 217 23.73 -10.14 -16.46
C ASP A 217 22.56 -10.39 -15.47
N ASN A 218 22.63 -11.48 -14.70
CA ASN A 218 21.63 -11.82 -13.69
C ASN A 218 21.73 -10.84 -12.49
N PRO A 219 20.72 -9.98 -12.25
CA PRO A 219 20.79 -8.98 -11.18
C PRO A 219 20.47 -9.54 -9.79
N PHE A 220 20.05 -10.80 -9.66
CA PHE A 220 19.49 -11.30 -8.40
C PHE A 220 20.48 -11.28 -7.24
N SER A 221 21.74 -11.66 -7.45
CA SER A 221 22.72 -11.74 -6.36
C SER A 221 22.90 -10.38 -5.66
N GLU A 222 23.27 -9.35 -6.43
CA GLU A 222 23.49 -7.99 -5.89
C GLU A 222 22.21 -7.38 -5.30
N ILE A 223 21.08 -7.48 -6.01
CA ILE A 223 19.83 -6.86 -5.55
C ILE A 223 19.25 -7.60 -4.36
N SER A 224 19.45 -8.92 -4.25
CA SER A 224 19.05 -9.65 -3.04
C SER A 224 19.82 -9.18 -1.82
N HIS A 225 21.12 -8.92 -1.98
CA HIS A 225 21.95 -8.36 -0.93
C HIS A 225 21.51 -6.95 -0.53
N ASP A 226 21.23 -6.07 -1.49
CA ASP A 226 20.78 -4.71 -1.19
C ASP A 226 19.37 -4.69 -0.52
N LEU A 227 18.47 -5.60 -0.89
CA LEU A 227 17.11 -5.67 -0.32
C LEU A 227 17.05 -6.31 1.07
N THR A 228 17.95 -7.26 1.35
CA THR A 228 17.88 -8.14 2.54
C THR A 228 19.04 -7.98 3.50
N HIS A 229 20.10 -7.29 3.08
CA HIS A 229 21.42 -7.21 3.74
C HIS A 229 22.07 -8.58 3.98
N ARG A 230 21.79 -9.54 3.09
CA ARG A 230 22.31 -10.91 3.16
C ARG A 230 22.73 -11.43 1.79
N GLU A 231 23.82 -12.19 1.76
CA GLU A 231 24.34 -12.80 0.52
C GLU A 231 23.61 -14.11 0.14
N ASP A 232 22.98 -14.78 1.10
CA ASP A 232 22.40 -16.13 0.97
C ASP A 232 20.90 -16.13 0.60
N THR A 233 20.36 -15.01 0.10
CA THR A 233 18.92 -14.82 -0.13
C THR A 233 18.52 -14.74 -1.60
N GLU A 234 19.45 -14.92 -2.54
CA GLU A 234 19.20 -14.81 -3.98
C GLU A 234 17.97 -15.62 -4.43
N ASN A 235 17.92 -16.90 -4.06
CA ASN A 235 16.86 -17.81 -4.48
C ASN A 235 15.48 -17.49 -3.85
N ILE A 236 15.48 -16.83 -2.70
CA ILE A 236 14.27 -16.31 -2.06
C ILE A 236 13.73 -15.16 -2.89
N ILE A 237 14.55 -14.12 -3.15
CA ILE A 237 14.14 -12.96 -3.95
C ILE A 237 13.75 -13.38 -5.37
N LYS A 238 14.48 -14.31 -5.98
CA LYS A 238 14.14 -14.90 -7.27
C LYS A 238 12.80 -15.63 -7.24
N SER A 239 12.47 -16.33 -6.15
CA SER A 239 11.16 -16.99 -6.01
C SER A 239 10.04 -15.97 -5.87
N VAL A 240 10.23 -14.94 -5.05
CA VAL A 240 9.27 -13.83 -4.90
C VAL A 240 9.04 -13.14 -6.24
N TRP A 241 10.11 -12.78 -6.95
CA TRP A 241 10.00 -12.18 -8.28
C TRP A 241 9.41 -13.12 -9.32
N ARG A 242 9.64 -14.43 -9.29
CA ARG A 242 9.04 -15.33 -10.32
C ARG A 242 7.57 -15.60 -10.08
N LYS A 243 7.15 -15.69 -8.82
CA LYS A 243 5.88 -16.34 -8.43
C LYS A 243 4.87 -15.38 -7.81
N TRP A 244 5.26 -14.17 -7.42
CA TRP A 244 4.34 -13.19 -6.83
C TRP A 244 3.88 -12.14 -7.84
N TYR A 245 2.62 -11.71 -7.72
CA TYR A 245 2.02 -10.64 -8.51
C TYR A 245 1.80 -9.40 -7.63
N PRO A 246 2.69 -8.38 -7.70
CA PRO A 246 2.63 -7.24 -6.79
C PRO A 246 1.34 -6.42 -6.89
N ALA A 247 0.77 -6.26 -8.09
CA ALA A 247 -0.40 -5.39 -8.29
C ALA A 247 -1.61 -5.81 -7.45
N ASN A 248 -1.89 -7.12 -7.39
CA ASN A 248 -2.97 -7.67 -6.57
C ASN A 248 -2.47 -8.26 -5.25
N ASP A 249 -1.17 -8.13 -4.98
CA ASP A 249 -0.51 -8.66 -3.80
C ASP A 249 -0.86 -10.14 -3.52
N CYS A 250 -0.68 -10.99 -4.54
CA CYS A 250 -1.05 -12.40 -4.47
C CYS A 250 -0.07 -13.31 -5.22
N THR A 251 -0.09 -14.60 -4.91
CA THR A 251 0.68 -15.60 -5.65
C THR A 251 0.10 -15.80 -7.05
N LEU A 252 0.96 -15.90 -8.06
CA LEU A 252 0.58 -16.26 -9.43
C LEU A 252 0.01 -17.69 -9.47
N PRO A 253 -0.91 -17.98 -10.41
CA PRO A 253 -1.45 -19.32 -10.58
C PRO A 253 -0.37 -20.38 -10.78
N GLU A 254 -0.68 -21.62 -10.42
CA GLU A 254 0.25 -22.73 -10.65
C GLU A 254 0.57 -22.87 -12.14
N GLY A 255 1.85 -23.04 -12.46
CA GLY A 255 2.34 -23.07 -13.84
C GLY A 255 2.49 -21.69 -14.50
N VAL A 256 2.19 -20.58 -13.80
CA VAL A 256 2.50 -19.22 -14.27
C VAL A 256 3.74 -18.69 -13.56
N GLU A 257 4.64 -18.09 -14.33
CA GLU A 257 5.84 -17.45 -13.82
C GLU A 257 6.22 -16.18 -14.57
N ARG A 258 6.85 -15.25 -13.85
CA ARG A 258 7.54 -14.10 -14.42
C ARG A 258 8.89 -14.53 -14.99
N THR A 259 9.16 -14.13 -16.23
CA THR A 259 10.43 -14.37 -16.92
C THR A 259 10.85 -13.11 -17.67
N TRP A 260 12.14 -12.97 -17.94
CA TRP A 260 12.61 -12.02 -18.94
C TRP A 260 12.48 -12.65 -20.32
N GLU A 261 11.99 -11.90 -21.29
CA GLU A 261 12.01 -12.34 -22.68
C GLU A 261 13.42 -12.26 -23.23
N SER A 262 13.83 -13.25 -24.04
CA SER A 262 15.15 -13.28 -24.65
C SER A 262 15.38 -12.01 -25.48
N GLY A 263 16.40 -11.23 -25.13
CA GLY A 263 16.73 -9.97 -25.81
C GLY A 263 15.95 -8.74 -25.33
N TYR A 264 15.02 -8.87 -24.37
CA TYR A 264 14.28 -7.75 -23.80
C TYR A 264 14.57 -7.57 -22.31
N THR A 265 14.43 -6.33 -21.86
CA THR A 265 14.75 -5.93 -20.48
C THR A 265 13.52 -5.84 -19.58
N VAL A 266 12.33 -5.99 -20.17
CA VAL A 266 11.04 -5.98 -19.47
C VAL A 266 10.61 -7.42 -19.18
N SER A 267 10.03 -7.65 -18.00
CA SER A 267 9.54 -8.97 -17.63
C SER A 267 8.14 -9.23 -18.17
N LYS A 268 7.83 -10.49 -18.46
CA LYS A 268 6.49 -10.96 -18.85
C LYS A 268 6.06 -12.15 -18.03
N LEU A 269 4.74 -12.30 -17.85
CA LEU A 269 4.15 -13.49 -17.25
C LEU A 269 3.88 -14.52 -18.34
N ILE A 270 4.31 -15.76 -18.14
CA ILE A 270 4.11 -16.86 -19.08
C ILE A 270 3.61 -18.12 -18.37
N TRP A 271 2.93 -18.97 -19.12
CA TRP A 271 2.70 -20.35 -18.74
C TRP A 271 3.96 -21.18 -18.96
N THR A 272 4.52 -21.76 -17.90
CA THR A 272 5.78 -22.51 -17.96
C THR A 272 5.71 -23.73 -18.88
N LYS A 273 4.57 -24.40 -18.96
CA LYS A 273 4.36 -25.57 -19.84
C LYS A 273 4.31 -25.23 -21.32
N THR A 274 3.77 -24.07 -21.68
CA THR A 274 3.49 -23.73 -23.09
C THR A 274 4.34 -22.59 -23.63
N GLY A 275 5.02 -21.84 -22.76
CA GLY A 275 5.74 -20.61 -23.10
C GLY A 275 4.84 -19.44 -23.50
N LYS A 276 3.51 -19.63 -23.54
CA LYS A 276 2.57 -18.60 -24.00
C LYS A 276 2.40 -17.49 -22.95
N PRO A 277 2.20 -16.22 -23.37
CA PRO A 277 1.88 -15.13 -22.46
C PRO A 277 0.66 -15.43 -21.58
N TYR A 278 0.75 -15.05 -20.31
CA TYR A 278 -0.36 -15.04 -19.37
C TYR A 278 -0.83 -13.61 -19.14
N THR A 279 -2.09 -13.34 -19.45
CA THR A 279 -2.74 -12.05 -19.14
C THR A 279 -3.59 -12.22 -17.89
N PRO A 280 -3.26 -11.56 -16.77
CA PRO A 280 -4.11 -11.56 -15.58
C PRO A 280 -5.50 -11.02 -15.94
N LYS A 281 -6.56 -11.69 -15.46
CA LYS A 281 -7.89 -11.10 -15.51
C LYS A 281 -7.91 -9.93 -14.52
N ILE A 282 -8.11 -8.72 -15.01
CA ILE A 282 -8.36 -7.55 -14.15
C ILE A 282 -9.77 -7.76 -13.58
N GLY A 283 -9.83 -8.05 -12.28
CA GLY A 283 -11.07 -8.12 -11.51
C GLY A 283 -11.34 -6.79 -10.83
#